data_AF-A0A173UUC6-F1
#
_entry.id   AF-A0A173UUC6-F1
#
_cell.length_a   1.000
_cell.length_b   1.000
_cell.length_c   1.000
_cell.angle_alpha   90.00
_cell.angle_beta   90.00
_cell.angle_gamma   90.00
#
_symmetry.space_group_name_H-M   'P 1'
#
loop_
_entity.id
_entity.type
_entity.pdbx_description
1 polymer ?
#
loop_
_entity_poly.entity_id
_entity_poly.type
_entity_poly.pdbx_seq_one_letter_code
_entity_poly.pdbx_strand_id
1 'polypeptide(L)'
;MKKTADNIRIIGKSDGPTSVFIAGKGEKKSLRQKIEKTMYDFRRKRVIKFLRADPHTVDEVADYLVRELGYTEVSPSDETYQTEYSNLRVAFLLQYCPELLGDLTEPQRPQQWDEKSVMEFMKQIEQRTEAARAVPKTEFDIDFHLYRKTGRDFEMSISIEKTYESFSGSASGSTRVMRRYGADFRKVYRYYGVSQEDIRQHTKRFEEVVRQLTVR
;
A
#
# COMPACT_ATOMS: atom_id res chain seq x y z
N MET A 1 -17.05 -4.61 -33.67
CA MET A 1 -16.02 -5.08 -32.70
C MET A 1 -16.44 -4.72 -31.28
N LYS A 2 -16.17 -5.62 -30.32
CA LYS A 2 -16.33 -5.55 -28.85
C LYS A 2 -17.56 -4.79 -28.30
N LYS A 3 -18.58 -5.56 -27.89
CA LYS A 3 -19.70 -5.16 -27.01
C LYS A 3 -19.89 -6.22 -25.91
N THR A 4 -19.34 -6.00 -24.71
CA THR A 4 -19.71 -6.73 -23.47
C THR A 4 -19.05 -6.12 -22.23
N ALA A 5 -19.84 -5.70 -21.24
CA ALA A 5 -19.58 -5.76 -19.79
C ALA A 5 -20.82 -5.25 -19.03
N ASP A 6 -21.76 -6.14 -18.72
CA ASP A 6 -23.12 -5.72 -18.37
C ASP A 6 -23.87 -6.73 -17.44
N ASN A 7 -23.37 -7.29 -16.31
CA ASN A 7 -22.22 -7.01 -15.42
C ASN A 7 -21.92 -8.32 -14.60
N ILE A 8 -20.74 -8.51 -13.97
CA ILE A 8 -20.37 -9.75 -13.23
C ILE A 8 -20.43 -9.58 -11.71
N ARG A 9 -20.88 -10.61 -10.97
CA ARG A 9 -20.61 -10.80 -9.52
C ARG A 9 -20.39 -12.27 -9.12
N ILE A 10 -19.37 -12.59 -8.29
CA ILE A 10 -19.08 -13.94 -7.72
C ILE A 10 -18.69 -13.82 -6.22
N ILE A 11 -19.04 -14.77 -5.33
CA ILE A 11 -18.61 -14.85 -3.90
C ILE A 11 -18.69 -16.32 -3.36
N GLY A 12 -17.60 -16.94 -2.85
CA GLY A 12 -17.68 -18.11 -1.93
C GLY A 12 -16.90 -19.39 -2.34
N LYS A 13 -16.41 -20.15 -1.34
CA LYS A 13 -15.22 -21.05 -1.34
C LYS A 13 -15.49 -22.56 -1.63
N SER A 14 -14.49 -23.44 -1.82
CA SER A 14 -13.59 -23.95 -0.75
C SER A 14 -12.10 -23.63 -0.90
N ASP A 15 -11.55 -23.53 -2.12
CA ASP A 15 -10.20 -23.02 -2.41
C ASP A 15 -10.30 -21.86 -3.42
N GLY A 16 -11.08 -20.85 -3.02
CA GLY A 16 -11.40 -19.64 -3.81
C GLY A 16 -12.79 -19.65 -4.46
N PRO A 17 -13.27 -18.51 -5.01
CA PRO A 17 -12.88 -17.13 -4.73
C PRO A 17 -13.69 -16.56 -3.54
N THR A 18 -13.46 -15.29 -3.12
CA THR A 18 -14.32 -14.64 -2.10
C THR A 18 -14.77 -13.20 -2.40
N SER A 19 -14.41 -12.58 -3.55
CA SER A 19 -15.43 -12.00 -4.47
C SER A 19 -14.92 -11.35 -5.78
N VAL A 20 -15.63 -11.68 -6.86
CA VAL A 20 -15.55 -11.33 -8.31
C VAL A 20 -16.49 -10.27 -8.91
N PHE A 21 -16.35 -8.95 -8.73
CA PHE A 21 -17.34 -7.96 -9.25
C PHE A 21 -16.82 -7.05 -10.38
N ILE A 22 -17.52 -6.99 -11.54
CA ILE A 22 -17.15 -6.15 -12.71
C ILE A 22 -18.39 -5.41 -13.25
N ALA A 23 -18.37 -4.08 -13.27
CA ALA A 23 -19.48 -3.24 -13.74
C ALA A 23 -19.08 -2.21 -14.82
N GLY A 24 -20.03 -1.90 -15.71
CA GLY A 24 -19.83 -1.14 -16.95
C GLY A 24 -19.58 0.37 -16.82
N LYS A 25 -19.89 1.13 -17.89
CA LYS A 25 -19.51 2.56 -18.09
C LYS A 25 -19.63 3.41 -16.82
N GLY A 26 -18.49 3.91 -16.35
CA GLY A 26 -18.40 4.75 -15.15
C GLY A 26 -19.30 5.98 -15.23
N GLU A 27 -20.15 6.15 -14.21
CA GLU A 27 -21.05 7.29 -14.09
C GLU A 27 -20.28 8.63 -14.08
N LYS A 28 -20.92 9.69 -14.60
CA LYS A 28 -20.35 11.04 -14.51
C LYS A 28 -20.21 11.42 -13.04
N LYS A 29 -18.99 11.80 -12.62
CA LYS A 29 -18.70 12.20 -11.24
C LYS A 29 -19.74 13.18 -10.69
N SER A 30 -20.28 12.87 -9.51
CA SER A 30 -21.29 13.69 -8.85
C SER A 30 -20.74 15.08 -8.47
N LEU A 31 -21.63 16.05 -8.23
CA LEU A 31 -21.21 17.39 -7.77
C LEU A 31 -20.37 17.31 -6.50
N ARG A 32 -20.74 16.44 -5.56
CA ARG A 32 -19.97 16.17 -4.33
C ARG A 32 -18.56 15.68 -4.64
N GLN A 33 -18.40 14.68 -5.51
CA GLN A 33 -17.08 14.16 -5.90
C GLN A 33 -16.22 15.21 -6.62
N LYS A 34 -16.84 16.11 -7.42
CA LYS A 34 -16.14 17.25 -8.04
C LYS A 34 -15.64 18.24 -6.99
N ILE A 35 -16.47 18.60 -6.02
CA ILE A 35 -16.09 19.50 -4.91
C ILE A 35 -14.98 18.87 -4.06
N GLU A 36 -15.11 17.59 -3.67
CA GLU A 36 -14.10 16.85 -2.91
C GLU A 36 -12.76 16.81 -3.65
N LYS A 37 -12.77 16.62 -4.99
CA LYS A 37 -11.56 16.74 -5.82
C LYS A 37 -10.97 18.15 -5.78
N THR A 38 -11.75 19.20 -6.02
CA THR A 38 -11.25 20.59 -5.99
C THR A 38 -10.65 20.94 -4.63
N MET A 39 -11.26 20.47 -3.52
CA MET A 39 -10.72 20.63 -2.17
C MET A 39 -9.44 19.82 -1.93
N TYR A 40 -9.28 18.66 -2.57
CA TYR A 40 -8.02 17.90 -2.56
C TYR A 40 -6.93 18.63 -3.36
N ASP A 41 -7.23 19.04 -4.59
CA ASP A 41 -6.29 19.73 -5.50
C ASP A 41 -5.79 21.05 -4.87
N PHE A 42 -6.66 21.82 -4.20
CA PHE A 42 -6.27 23.03 -3.46
C PHE A 42 -5.34 22.71 -2.28
N ARG A 43 -5.65 21.67 -1.49
CA ARG A 43 -4.77 21.22 -0.40
C ARG A 43 -3.41 20.75 -0.92
N ARG A 44 -3.38 19.96 -2.00
CA ARG A 44 -2.15 19.48 -2.63
C ARG A 44 -1.26 20.64 -3.09
N LYS A 45 -1.83 21.63 -3.79
CA LYS A 45 -1.11 22.86 -4.16
C LYS A 45 -0.55 23.60 -2.94
N ARG A 46 -1.30 23.66 -1.84
CA ARG A 46 -0.85 24.29 -0.59
C ARG A 46 0.27 23.51 0.07
N VAL A 47 0.20 22.17 0.10
CA VAL A 47 1.27 21.30 0.62
C VAL A 47 2.55 21.54 -0.18
N ILE A 48 2.51 21.41 -1.51
CA ILE A 48 3.66 21.62 -2.40
C ILE A 48 4.28 23.01 -2.19
N LYS A 49 3.46 24.08 -2.13
CA LYS A 49 3.95 25.46 -1.94
C LYS A 49 4.74 25.67 -0.63
N PHE A 50 4.43 24.91 0.43
CA PHE A 50 5.06 25.05 1.74
C PHE A 50 5.96 23.88 2.13
N LEU A 51 6.13 22.89 1.24
CA LEU A 51 7.08 21.81 1.44
C LEU A 51 8.49 22.37 1.30
N ARG A 52 9.34 22.10 2.29
CA ARG A 52 10.75 22.50 2.30
C ARG A 52 11.61 21.25 2.10
N ALA A 53 12.79 21.44 1.51
CA ALA A 53 13.77 20.39 1.46
C ALA A 53 14.39 20.20 2.86
N ASP A 54 14.12 19.04 3.45
CA ASP A 54 14.53 18.62 4.79
C ASP A 54 14.42 17.08 4.85
N PRO A 55 15.27 16.34 4.08
CA PRO A 55 15.16 14.89 3.96
C PRO A 55 15.84 14.18 5.15
N HIS A 56 15.15 13.20 5.72
CA HIS A 56 15.73 12.25 6.66
C HIS A 56 15.82 10.85 6.03
N THR A 57 16.75 10.04 6.49
CA THR A 57 16.89 8.63 6.10
C THR A 57 15.76 7.76 6.67
N VAL A 58 15.60 6.54 6.14
CA VAL A 58 14.60 5.60 6.66
C VAL A 58 14.95 5.15 8.10
N ASP A 59 16.24 5.01 8.43
CA ASP A 59 16.67 4.69 9.80
C ASP A 59 16.37 5.81 10.80
N GLU A 60 16.54 7.07 10.42
CA GLU A 60 16.12 8.21 11.25
C GLU A 60 14.59 8.21 11.47
N VAL A 61 13.80 7.82 10.47
CA VAL A 61 12.34 7.68 10.61
C VAL A 61 11.95 6.53 11.55
N ALA A 62 12.67 5.41 11.52
CA ALA A 62 12.50 4.30 12.45
C ALA A 62 12.82 4.74 13.90
N ASP A 63 13.94 5.44 14.10
CA ASP A 63 14.30 6.04 15.38
C ASP A 63 13.24 7.04 15.88
N TYR A 64 12.69 7.86 14.98
CA TYR A 64 11.62 8.83 15.27
C TYR A 64 10.31 8.16 15.70
N LEU A 65 9.92 7.04 15.07
CA LEU A 65 8.74 6.25 15.48
C LEU A 65 8.84 5.81 16.95
N VAL A 66 10.02 5.34 17.36
CA VAL A 66 10.25 4.86 18.72
C VAL A 66 10.38 6.02 19.72
N ARG A 67 11.29 6.96 19.47
CA ARG A 67 11.63 8.03 20.43
C ARG A 67 10.54 9.09 20.58
N GLU A 68 10.00 9.58 19.47
CA GLU A 68 9.10 10.74 19.46
C GLU A 68 7.61 10.36 19.39
N LEU A 69 7.29 9.27 18.68
CA LEU A 69 5.90 8.79 18.57
C LEU A 69 5.56 7.68 19.57
N GLY A 70 6.56 7.11 20.25
CA GLY A 70 6.40 6.10 21.28
C GLY A 70 5.71 4.83 20.77
N TYR A 71 6.11 4.36 19.60
CA TYR A 71 5.85 2.98 19.15
C TYR A 71 6.94 2.05 19.68
N THR A 72 6.66 0.76 19.73
CA THR A 72 7.64 -0.28 20.05
C THR A 72 7.83 -1.18 18.84
N GLU A 73 9.07 -1.51 18.52
CA GLU A 73 9.39 -2.47 17.47
C GLU A 73 8.88 -3.87 17.86
N VAL A 74 8.26 -4.56 16.91
CA VAL A 74 7.71 -5.90 17.08
C VAL A 74 8.80 -6.91 16.73
N SER A 75 8.99 -7.91 17.60
CA SER A 75 9.94 -9.00 17.35
C SER A 75 9.65 -9.67 15.99
N PRO A 76 10.67 -10.00 15.18
CA PRO A 76 10.50 -10.86 14.01
C PRO A 76 9.85 -12.22 14.31
N SER A 77 9.84 -12.68 15.57
CA SER A 77 9.15 -13.91 15.99
C SER A 77 7.65 -13.77 16.21
N ASP A 78 7.07 -12.56 16.10
CA ASP A 78 5.63 -12.33 16.23
C ASP A 78 4.88 -12.83 14.98
N GLU A 79 3.74 -13.49 15.17
CA GLU A 79 2.90 -14.01 14.08
C GLU A 79 2.41 -12.90 13.13
N THR A 80 2.11 -11.72 13.67
CA THR A 80 1.70 -10.54 12.90
C THR A 80 2.85 -10.05 12.01
N TYR A 81 4.06 -9.98 12.58
CA TYR A 81 5.27 -9.61 11.83
C TYR A 81 5.49 -10.57 10.66
N GLN A 82 5.51 -11.88 10.93
CA GLN A 82 5.75 -12.90 9.90
C GLN A 82 4.69 -12.87 8.79
N THR A 83 3.44 -12.62 9.15
CA THR A 83 2.32 -12.48 8.20
C THR A 83 2.47 -11.23 7.33
N GLU A 84 2.71 -10.06 7.93
CA GLU A 84 2.89 -8.81 7.17
C GLU A 84 4.15 -8.87 6.28
N TYR A 85 5.27 -9.36 6.81
CA TYR A 85 6.52 -9.58 6.07
C TYR A 85 6.30 -10.49 4.85
N SER A 86 5.68 -11.66 5.03
CA SER A 86 5.41 -12.62 3.95
C SER A 86 4.55 -12.00 2.85
N ASN A 87 3.50 -11.27 3.22
CA ASN A 87 2.61 -10.59 2.27
C ASN A 87 3.31 -9.43 1.54
N LEU A 88 4.10 -8.61 2.24
CA LEU A 88 4.79 -7.48 1.63
C LEU A 88 5.93 -7.94 0.71
N ARG A 89 6.69 -8.98 1.11
CA ARG A 89 7.75 -9.59 0.27
C ARG A 89 7.18 -10.09 -1.04
N VAL A 90 6.05 -10.80 -1.01
CA VAL A 90 5.33 -11.23 -2.21
C VAL A 90 4.91 -10.04 -3.07
N ALA A 91 4.31 -9.01 -2.47
CA ALA A 91 3.89 -7.81 -3.21
C ALA A 91 5.07 -7.09 -3.88
N PHE A 92 6.23 -7.01 -3.21
CA PHE A 92 7.41 -6.31 -3.73
C PHE A 92 8.13 -7.12 -4.79
N LEU A 93 8.21 -8.46 -4.66
CA LEU A 93 8.72 -9.32 -5.73
C LEU A 93 7.89 -9.15 -7.00
N LEU A 94 6.56 -9.21 -6.87
CA LEU A 94 5.61 -9.04 -7.98
C LEU A 94 5.66 -7.65 -8.65
N GLN A 95 6.23 -6.65 -7.97
CA GLN A 95 6.33 -5.26 -8.43
C GLN A 95 7.72 -4.92 -9.00
N TYR A 96 8.80 -5.37 -8.36
CA TYR A 96 10.17 -4.92 -8.65
C TYR A 96 11.06 -6.00 -9.26
N CYS A 97 10.79 -7.29 -8.99
CA CYS A 97 11.54 -8.42 -9.54
C CYS A 97 10.61 -9.54 -10.10
N PRO A 98 9.58 -9.21 -10.92
CA PRO A 98 8.63 -10.20 -11.42
C PRO A 98 9.27 -11.23 -12.36
N GLU A 99 10.44 -10.93 -12.94
CA GLU A 99 11.22 -11.83 -13.81
C GLU A 99 11.71 -13.10 -13.10
N LEU A 100 11.82 -13.09 -11.76
CA LEU A 100 12.11 -14.28 -10.96
C LEU A 100 11.00 -15.35 -11.04
N LEU A 101 9.85 -15.01 -11.63
CA LEU A 101 8.72 -15.92 -11.82
C LEU A 101 8.71 -16.60 -13.20
N GLY A 102 9.67 -16.29 -14.09
CA GLY A 102 9.77 -16.91 -15.41
C GLY A 102 8.48 -16.77 -16.22
N ASP A 103 7.90 -17.90 -16.64
CA ASP A 103 6.64 -17.92 -17.40
C ASP A 103 5.43 -17.31 -16.66
N LEU A 104 5.50 -17.17 -15.33
CA LEU A 104 4.48 -16.54 -14.49
C LEU A 104 4.69 -15.01 -14.31
N THR A 105 5.68 -14.41 -15.00
CA THR A 105 5.99 -12.97 -14.92
C THR A 105 4.76 -12.09 -15.17
N GLU A 106 3.98 -12.35 -16.23
CA GLU A 106 2.72 -11.64 -16.52
C GLU A 106 1.52 -12.59 -16.61
N PRO A 107 0.43 -12.36 -15.84
CA PRO A 107 -0.77 -13.18 -15.94
C PRO A 107 -1.54 -12.87 -17.24
N GLN A 108 -2.01 -13.90 -17.93
CA GLN A 108 -2.71 -13.76 -19.21
C GLN A 108 -4.09 -13.14 -18.98
N ARG A 109 -4.26 -11.88 -19.40
CA ARG A 109 -5.54 -11.18 -19.25
C ARG A 109 -6.64 -11.87 -20.07
N PRO A 110 -7.82 -12.12 -19.50
CA PRO A 110 -8.90 -12.77 -20.21
C PRO A 110 -9.40 -11.89 -21.36
N GLN A 111 -9.59 -12.48 -22.55
CA GLN A 111 -10.03 -11.74 -23.74
C GLN A 111 -11.48 -11.24 -23.62
N GLN A 112 -12.28 -11.96 -22.82
CA GLN A 112 -13.67 -11.71 -22.49
C GLN A 112 -13.84 -11.83 -20.98
N TRP A 113 -14.69 -10.97 -20.41
CA TRP A 113 -15.00 -11.00 -18.98
C TRP A 113 -16.30 -11.78 -18.77
N ASP A 114 -16.15 -13.09 -18.62
CA ASP A 114 -17.18 -14.03 -18.18
C ASP A 114 -16.69 -14.78 -16.91
N GLU A 115 -17.59 -15.48 -16.23
CA GLU A 115 -17.28 -16.19 -14.98
C GLU A 115 -16.13 -17.20 -15.09
N LYS A 116 -16.10 -18.01 -16.15
CA LYS A 116 -15.05 -19.02 -16.35
C LYS A 116 -13.70 -18.34 -16.61
N SER A 117 -13.68 -17.33 -17.49
CA SER A 117 -12.49 -16.54 -17.80
C SER A 117 -11.95 -15.76 -16.59
N VAL A 118 -12.83 -15.30 -15.70
CA VAL A 118 -12.46 -14.65 -14.42
C VAL A 118 -11.89 -15.66 -13.42
N MET A 119 -12.51 -16.83 -13.30
CA MET A 119 -12.02 -17.91 -12.41
C MET A 119 -10.64 -18.41 -12.83
N GLU A 120 -10.42 -18.62 -14.14
CA GLU A 120 -9.12 -19.01 -14.69
C GLU A 120 -8.06 -17.92 -14.45
N PHE A 121 -8.41 -16.64 -14.64
CA PHE A 121 -7.51 -15.53 -14.32
C PHE A 121 -7.17 -15.45 -12.84
N MET A 122 -8.14 -15.65 -11.94
CA MET A 122 -7.88 -15.67 -10.49
C MET A 122 -6.95 -16.82 -10.08
N LYS A 123 -7.10 -18.00 -10.69
CA LYS A 123 -6.17 -19.13 -10.49
C LYS A 123 -4.74 -18.78 -10.93
N GLN A 124 -4.57 -18.07 -12.06
CA GLN A 124 -3.24 -17.60 -12.49
C GLN A 124 -2.64 -16.60 -11.48
N ILE A 125 -3.45 -15.69 -10.92
CA ILE A 125 -3.00 -14.74 -9.89
C ILE A 125 -2.58 -15.48 -8.60
N GLU A 126 -3.32 -16.51 -8.19
CA GLU A 126 -2.99 -17.34 -7.04
C GLU A 126 -1.67 -18.10 -7.26
N GLN A 127 -1.53 -18.82 -8.37
CA GLN A 127 -0.27 -19.51 -8.74
C GLN A 127 0.93 -18.55 -8.79
N ARG A 128 0.75 -17.34 -9.33
CA ARG A 128 1.79 -16.29 -9.36
C ARG A 128 2.14 -15.78 -7.95
N THR A 129 1.17 -15.74 -7.04
CA THR A 129 1.35 -15.35 -5.63
C THR A 129 2.08 -16.45 -4.84
N GLU A 130 1.75 -17.72 -5.08
CA GLU A 130 2.44 -18.88 -4.48
C GLU A 130 3.88 -18.99 -4.98
N ALA A 131 4.12 -18.85 -6.28
CA ALA A 131 5.46 -18.83 -6.86
C ALA A 131 6.33 -17.71 -6.24
N ALA A 132 5.79 -16.49 -6.14
CA ALA A 132 6.47 -15.37 -5.49
C ALA A 132 6.76 -15.62 -4.00
N ARG A 133 5.89 -16.36 -3.28
CA ARG A 133 6.14 -16.76 -1.90
C ARG A 133 7.25 -17.81 -1.80
N ALA A 134 7.35 -18.70 -2.78
CA ALA A 134 8.32 -19.79 -2.84
C ALA A 134 9.74 -19.39 -3.26
N VAL A 135 9.93 -18.23 -3.92
CA VAL A 135 11.28 -17.73 -4.26
C VAL A 135 12.15 -17.66 -3.00
N PRO A 136 13.41 -18.13 -3.03
CA PRO A 136 14.32 -18.09 -1.87
C PRO A 136 14.66 -16.68 -1.38
N LYS A 137 14.88 -16.52 -0.06
CA LYS A 137 15.39 -15.28 0.54
C LYS A 137 16.76 -14.84 -0.02
N THR A 138 17.56 -15.80 -0.48
CA THR A 138 18.88 -15.55 -1.09
C THR A 138 18.80 -14.93 -2.48
N GLU A 139 17.66 -15.03 -3.16
CA GLU A 139 17.42 -14.41 -4.47
C GLU A 139 16.67 -13.08 -4.33
N PHE A 140 15.74 -13.00 -3.38
CA PHE A 140 14.97 -11.80 -3.09
C PHE A 140 14.60 -11.74 -1.60
N ASP A 141 14.92 -10.65 -0.92
CA ASP A 141 14.38 -10.36 0.41
C ASP A 141 14.10 -8.86 0.58
N ILE A 142 13.41 -8.50 1.65
CA ILE A 142 13.08 -7.12 2.01
C ILE A 142 13.55 -6.81 3.43
N ASP A 143 13.95 -5.56 3.67
CA ASP A 143 14.38 -5.09 4.99
C ASP A 143 13.17 -4.50 5.73
N PHE A 144 12.32 -5.41 6.22
CA PHE A 144 11.03 -5.10 6.83
C PHE A 144 11.13 -4.96 8.35
N HIS A 145 10.53 -3.90 8.88
CA HIS A 145 10.34 -3.67 10.31
C HIS A 145 8.88 -3.31 10.61
N LEU A 146 8.34 -3.79 11.72
CA LEU A 146 6.98 -3.51 12.17
C LEU A 146 7.02 -2.81 13.54
N TYR A 147 6.37 -1.65 13.63
CA TYR A 147 6.27 -0.86 14.85
C TYR A 147 4.81 -0.82 15.32
N ARG A 148 4.56 -1.14 16.59
CA ARG A 148 3.22 -1.26 17.16
C ARG A 148 3.02 -0.38 18.39
N LYS A 149 1.80 0.11 18.56
CA LYS A 149 1.33 0.84 19.74
C LYS A 149 -0.06 0.36 20.13
N THR A 150 -0.15 -0.39 21.22
CA THR A 150 -1.38 -0.96 21.76
C THR A 150 -1.95 -0.16 22.92
N GLY A 151 -3.23 -0.40 23.20
CA GLY A 151 -3.91 -0.04 24.44
C GLY A 151 -5.06 -1.01 24.67
N ARG A 152 -5.88 -0.77 25.70
CA ARG A 152 -6.97 -1.70 26.07
C ARG A 152 -7.91 -2.04 24.91
N ASP A 153 -8.30 -1.04 24.13
CA ASP A 153 -9.34 -1.14 23.09
C ASP A 153 -8.85 -0.62 21.72
N PHE A 154 -7.53 -0.64 21.49
CA PHE A 154 -6.95 -0.19 20.22
C PHE A 154 -5.59 -0.83 19.93
N GLU A 155 -5.30 -0.95 18.63
CA GLU A 155 -3.96 -1.15 18.10
C GLU A 155 -3.67 -0.12 16.99
N MET A 156 -2.42 0.28 16.87
CA MET A 156 -1.91 1.03 15.72
C MET A 156 -0.59 0.38 15.31
N SER A 157 -0.43 0.05 14.03
CA SER A 157 0.82 -0.45 13.45
C SER A 157 1.32 0.49 12.37
N ILE A 158 2.63 0.64 12.27
CA ILE A 158 3.33 1.29 11.16
C ILE A 158 4.45 0.34 10.76
N SER A 159 4.50 -0.06 9.49
CA SER A 159 5.57 -0.87 8.94
C SER A 159 6.49 -0.01 8.08
N ILE A 160 7.77 -0.32 8.12
CA ILE A 160 8.82 0.29 7.31
C ILE A 160 9.48 -0.84 6.53
N GLU A 161 9.64 -0.66 5.22
CA GLU A 161 10.55 -1.45 4.40
C GLU A 161 11.64 -0.52 3.86
N LYS A 162 12.91 -0.83 4.14
CA LYS A 162 14.02 0.11 3.90
C LYS A 162 14.57 0.06 2.48
N THR A 163 14.56 -1.10 1.81
CA THR A 163 15.19 -1.29 0.49
C THR A 163 14.51 -0.45 -0.60
N TYR A 164 13.18 -0.36 -0.56
CA TYR A 164 12.33 0.38 -1.50
C TYR A 164 11.69 1.62 -0.87
N GLU A 165 12.19 2.03 0.30
CA GLU A 165 11.76 3.19 1.11
C GLU A 165 10.24 3.30 1.23
N SER A 166 9.58 2.26 1.74
CA SER A 166 8.12 2.17 1.77
C SER A 166 7.57 2.13 3.18
N PHE A 167 6.54 2.96 3.44
CA PHE A 167 5.84 2.99 4.72
C PHE A 167 4.38 2.56 4.53
N SER A 168 3.94 1.67 5.41
CA SER A 168 2.54 1.24 5.50
C SER A 168 2.08 1.24 6.96
N GLY A 169 0.84 0.88 7.22
CA GLY A 169 0.35 0.79 8.58
C GLY A 169 -1.16 0.65 8.67
N SER A 170 -1.62 0.28 9.86
CA SER A 170 -3.03 0.04 10.17
C SER A 170 -3.40 0.63 11.53
N ALA A 171 -4.70 0.74 11.79
CA ALA A 171 -5.19 0.99 13.13
C ALA A 171 -6.56 0.35 13.34
N SER A 172 -6.80 -0.13 14.55
CA SER A 172 -8.08 -0.64 15.03
C SER A 172 -8.57 0.15 16.25
N GLY A 173 -9.88 0.11 16.52
CA GLY A 173 -10.52 0.83 17.63
C GLY A 173 -11.30 2.09 17.21
N SER A 174 -11.52 3.01 18.15
CA SER A 174 -12.45 4.13 17.96
C SER A 174 -12.01 5.18 16.92
N THR A 175 -12.95 5.98 16.42
CA THR A 175 -12.69 7.14 15.53
C THR A 175 -11.64 8.12 16.09
N ARG A 176 -11.51 8.23 17.43
CA ARG A 176 -10.46 9.04 18.07
C ARG A 176 -9.07 8.44 17.85
N VAL A 177 -8.95 7.11 17.91
CA VAL A 177 -7.70 6.38 17.59
C VAL A 177 -7.38 6.56 16.12
N MET A 178 -8.34 6.39 15.20
CA MET A 178 -8.11 6.57 13.76
C MET A 178 -7.55 7.97 13.43
N ARG A 179 -8.09 9.02 14.07
CA ARG A 179 -7.57 10.39 13.94
C ARG A 179 -6.16 10.57 14.51
N ARG A 180 -5.83 9.91 15.62
CA ARG A 180 -4.48 9.92 16.21
C ARG A 180 -3.50 9.20 15.29
N TYR A 181 -3.83 7.99 14.82
CA TYR A 181 -3.05 7.24 13.84
C TYR A 181 -2.76 8.08 12.59
N GLY A 182 -3.79 8.67 11.97
CA GLY A 182 -3.59 9.55 10.81
C GLY A 182 -2.79 10.83 11.10
N ALA A 183 -2.78 11.31 12.35
CA ALA A 183 -1.88 12.38 12.76
C ALA A 183 -0.42 11.91 12.88
N ASP A 184 -0.18 10.75 13.50
CA ASP A 184 1.15 10.17 13.67
C ASP A 184 1.76 9.74 12.32
N PHE A 185 1.00 9.08 11.44
CA PHE A 185 1.44 8.72 10.09
C PHE A 185 1.78 9.95 9.22
N ARG A 186 1.11 11.09 9.44
CA ARG A 186 1.52 12.37 8.82
C ARG A 186 2.74 13.00 9.44
N LYS A 187 3.08 12.71 10.70
CA LYS A 187 4.35 13.13 11.29
C LYS A 187 5.49 12.32 10.69
N VAL A 188 5.32 11.01 10.51
CA VAL A 188 6.28 10.12 9.80
C VAL A 188 6.64 10.70 8.43
N TYR A 189 5.67 10.93 7.54
CA TYR A 189 5.97 11.51 6.23
C TYR A 189 6.44 12.98 6.25
N ARG A 190 6.12 13.75 7.30
CA ARG A 190 6.65 15.12 7.49
C ARG A 190 8.12 15.10 7.92
N TYR A 191 8.49 14.18 8.79
CA TYR A 191 9.85 14.01 9.28
C TYR A 191 10.72 13.39 8.18
N TYR A 192 10.23 12.33 7.51
CA TYR A 192 10.91 11.76 6.36
C TYR A 192 11.24 12.80 5.30
N GLY A 193 10.29 13.68 4.98
CA GLY A 193 10.54 14.84 4.15
C GLY A 193 11.05 14.51 2.74
N VAL A 194 11.61 15.51 2.09
CA VAL A 194 12.07 15.47 0.69
C VAL A 194 13.38 16.23 0.56
N SER A 195 14.23 15.82 -0.37
CA SER A 195 15.40 16.60 -0.78
C SER A 195 15.01 17.70 -1.77
N GLN A 196 15.95 18.59 -2.11
CA GLN A 196 15.74 19.53 -3.22
C GLN A 196 15.59 18.80 -4.57
N GLU A 197 16.25 17.64 -4.75
CA GLU A 197 16.14 16.89 -6.00
C GLU A 197 14.78 16.20 -6.13
N ASP A 198 14.24 15.68 -5.02
CA ASP A 198 12.88 15.14 -4.98
C ASP A 198 11.83 16.17 -5.42
N ILE A 199 11.97 17.42 -4.96
CA ILE A 199 11.10 18.54 -5.34
C ILE A 199 11.29 18.90 -6.82
N ARG A 200 12.53 18.91 -7.34
CA ARG A 200 12.82 19.23 -8.74
C ARG A 200 12.30 18.19 -9.72
N GLN A 201 12.51 16.90 -9.41
CA GLN A 201 12.24 15.79 -10.32
C GLN A 201 10.86 15.14 -10.12
N HIS A 202 10.10 15.54 -9.09
CA HIS A 202 8.83 14.91 -8.72
C HIS A 202 8.98 13.38 -8.49
N THR A 203 9.98 12.99 -7.70
CA THR A 203 10.28 11.58 -7.40
C THR A 203 9.11 10.86 -6.70
N LYS A 204 9.18 9.52 -6.64
CA LYS A 204 8.26 8.69 -5.82
C LYS A 204 8.14 9.25 -4.39
N ARG A 205 9.27 9.57 -3.75
CA ARG A 205 9.35 10.16 -2.41
C ARG A 205 8.58 11.48 -2.32
N PHE A 206 8.77 12.40 -3.26
CA PHE A 206 8.00 13.65 -3.31
C PHE A 206 6.50 13.39 -3.43
N GLU A 207 6.07 12.57 -4.40
CA GLU A 207 4.65 12.32 -4.63
C GLU A 207 3.98 11.61 -3.45
N GLU A 208 4.68 10.70 -2.76
CA GLU A 208 4.17 10.06 -1.54
C GLU A 208 4.07 11.04 -0.36
N VAL A 209 5.11 11.81 -0.05
CA VAL A 209 5.07 12.83 1.02
C VAL A 209 3.94 13.83 0.76
N VAL A 210 3.84 14.34 -0.47
CA VAL A 210 2.77 15.26 -0.87
C VAL A 210 1.38 14.62 -0.75
N ARG A 211 1.21 13.37 -1.19
CA ARG A 211 -0.06 12.62 -1.06
C ARG A 211 -0.48 12.52 0.41
N GLN A 212 0.40 12.04 1.28
CA GLN A 212 0.06 11.77 2.69
C GLN A 212 -0.20 13.07 3.47
N LEU A 213 0.55 14.13 3.20
CA LEU A 213 0.31 15.46 3.80
C LEU A 213 -0.95 16.17 3.24
N THR A 214 -1.53 15.69 2.14
CA THR A 214 -2.80 16.22 1.57
C THR A 214 -4.04 15.55 2.17
N VAL A 215 -3.93 14.29 2.61
CA VAL A 215 -5.04 13.50 3.19
C VAL A 215 -5.51 14.10 4.54
N ARG A 216 -6.81 13.97 4.80
CA ARG A 216 -7.55 14.61 5.90
C ARG A 216 -7.47 13.79 7.18
#